data_AF-A0A6J7KNB9-F1
#
_entry.id   AF-A0A6J7KNB9-F1
#
_cell.length_a   1.000
_cell.length_b   1.000
_cell.length_c   1.000
_cell.angle_alpha   90.00
_cell.angle_beta   90.00
_cell.angle_gamma   90.00
#
_symmetry.space_group_name_H-M   'P 1'
#
loop_
_entity.id
_entity.type
_entity.pdbx_description
1 polymer ?
#
loop_
_entity_poly.entity_id
_entity_poly.type
_entity_poly.pdbx_seq_one_letter_code
_entity_poly.pdbx_strand_id
1 'polypeptide(L)'
;MLIGVAGALALDLRSHSGCDGIGQAQGFAEVIAAGWTVECASIITDAGDAPQGSDILGLTDPARRVITLKETPWAETHTATHEIGHALAAMYPSDSARLWFTSRVGASAWEPRSAMDYAQSGAESFAESYAVCSLGERTESSGQYRIASCDDLWHALDLMRSDTSPATIRTP
;
A
#
# COMPACT_ATOMS: atom_id res chain seq x y z
N MET A 1 -5.37 11.40 41.03
CA MET A 1 -6.78 11.27 40.61
C MET A 1 -6.96 12.31 39.52
N LEU A 2 -7.08 12.04 38.22
CA LEU A 2 -7.48 10.86 37.46
C LEU A 2 -6.37 10.35 36.51
N ILE A 3 -6.45 9.05 36.25
CA ILE A 3 -5.69 8.26 35.29
C ILE A 3 -6.34 8.49 33.92
N GLY A 4 -5.57 9.03 32.95
CA GLY A 4 -5.98 9.14 31.55
C GLY A 4 -5.43 7.95 30.79
N VAL A 5 -6.31 7.03 30.44
CA VAL A 5 -6.02 5.71 29.87
C VAL A 5 -5.41 5.87 28.47
N ALA A 6 -4.09 5.68 28.37
CA ALA A 6 -3.44 5.30 27.12
C ALA A 6 -3.91 3.88 26.79
N GLY A 7 -5.05 3.78 26.10
CA GLY A 7 -5.52 2.53 25.52
C GLY A 7 -4.55 2.13 24.42
N ALA A 8 -3.48 1.43 24.81
CA ALA A 8 -2.76 0.56 23.91
C ALA A 8 -3.77 -0.48 23.41
N LEU A 9 -4.41 -0.21 22.27
CA LEU A 9 -5.07 -1.23 21.49
C LEU A 9 -3.97 -2.22 21.12
N ALA A 10 -3.97 -3.34 21.85
CA ALA A 10 -3.09 -4.46 21.58
C ALA A 10 -3.31 -4.88 20.13
N LEU A 11 -2.26 -4.68 19.35
CA LEU A 11 -2.06 -5.17 18.00
C LEU A 11 -2.34 -6.68 18.01
N ASP A 12 -3.47 -7.15 17.47
CA ASP A 12 -3.64 -8.57 17.19
C ASP A 12 -2.90 -8.89 15.88
N LEU A 13 -1.57 -8.73 15.90
CA LEU A 13 -0.70 -9.53 15.04
C LEU A 13 -0.94 -10.96 15.50
N ARG A 14 -1.88 -11.67 14.88
CA ARG A 14 -2.11 -13.07 15.22
C ARG A 14 -0.80 -13.80 15.02
N SER A 15 -0.22 -14.20 16.14
CA SER A 15 1.09 -14.83 16.29
C SER A 15 1.33 -15.94 15.26
N HIS A 16 1.90 -15.58 14.12
CA HIS A 16 2.50 -16.50 13.18
C HIS A 16 3.94 -16.04 12.97
N SER A 17 4.88 -16.93 13.27
CA SER A 17 6.30 -16.70 13.52
C SER A 17 7.14 -16.32 12.28
N GLY A 18 6.55 -15.60 11.32
CA GLY A 18 7.19 -15.22 10.05
C GLY A 18 7.11 -13.74 9.70
N CYS A 19 6.72 -12.89 10.66
CA CYS A 19 6.33 -11.50 10.44
C CYS A 19 7.02 -10.50 11.35
N ASP A 20 8.18 -10.90 11.85
CA ASP A 20 9.02 -10.05 12.66
C ASP A 20 9.50 -8.85 11.83
N GLY A 21 9.26 -7.63 12.35
CA GLY A 21 9.74 -6.40 11.72
C GLY A 21 8.73 -5.62 10.87
N ILE A 22 7.56 -6.18 10.54
CA ILE A 22 6.54 -5.46 9.72
C ILE A 22 6.04 -4.19 10.39
N GLY A 23 5.99 -4.16 11.73
CA GLY A 23 5.65 -2.94 12.47
C GLY A 23 6.61 -1.76 12.25
N GLN A 24 7.75 -1.98 11.59
CA GLN A 24 8.70 -0.94 11.18
C GLN A 24 8.43 -0.40 9.76
N ALA A 25 7.47 -0.98 9.01
CA ALA A 25 7.13 -0.51 7.68
C ALA A 25 6.50 0.89 7.72
N GLN A 26 6.89 1.74 6.77
CA GLN A 26 6.44 3.14 6.75
C GLN A 26 4.94 3.21 6.44
N GLY A 27 4.19 3.94 7.26
CA GLY A 27 2.73 4.03 7.15
C GLY A 27 1.97 2.90 7.84
N PHE A 28 2.66 1.93 8.48
CA PHE A 28 2.03 0.85 9.23
C PHE A 28 1.07 1.38 10.30
N ALA A 29 1.51 2.35 11.11
CA ALA A 29 0.67 2.94 12.15
C ALA A 29 -0.57 3.66 11.58
N GLU A 30 -0.46 4.27 10.39
CA GLU A 30 -1.56 4.98 9.73
C GLU A 30 -2.64 3.99 9.28
N VAL A 31 -2.26 2.92 8.59
CA VAL A 31 -3.23 1.92 8.11
C VAL A 31 -3.90 1.18 9.27
N ILE A 32 -3.15 0.84 10.33
CA ILE A 32 -3.72 0.25 11.54
C ILE A 32 -4.70 1.21 12.22
N ALA A 33 -4.36 2.50 12.34
CA ALA A 33 -5.26 3.50 12.90
C ALA A 33 -6.54 3.68 12.06
N ALA A 34 -6.46 3.45 10.75
CA ALA A 34 -7.61 3.45 9.84
C ALA A 34 -8.43 2.14 9.86
N GLY A 35 -8.05 1.18 10.71
CA GLY A 35 -8.77 -0.08 10.91
C GLY A 35 -8.41 -1.18 9.90
N TRP A 36 -7.25 -1.10 9.25
CA TRP A 36 -6.71 -2.20 8.47
C TRP A 36 -6.13 -3.28 9.38
N THR A 37 -6.18 -4.52 8.91
CA THR A 37 -5.52 -5.66 9.54
C THR A 37 -4.32 -6.07 8.69
N VAL A 38 -3.20 -6.40 9.33
CA VAL A 38 -2.03 -6.97 8.66
C VAL A 38 -1.84 -8.39 9.18
N GLU A 39 -1.82 -9.35 8.27
CA GLU A 39 -1.71 -10.78 8.57
C GLU A 39 -0.65 -11.45 7.70
N CYS A 40 -0.31 -12.68 8.06
CA CYS A 40 0.79 -13.42 7.46
C CYS A 40 0.34 -14.82 7.10
N ALA A 41 0.79 -15.30 5.95
CA ALA A 41 0.42 -16.61 5.43
C ALA A 41 1.61 -17.30 4.77
N SER A 42 1.75 -18.61 5.00
CA SER A 42 2.77 -19.43 4.33
C SER A 42 2.57 -19.54 2.81
N ILE A 43 1.32 -19.38 2.35
CA ILE A 43 0.95 -19.35 0.93
C ILE A 43 -0.07 -18.23 0.77
N ILE A 44 0.19 -17.33 -0.19
CA ILE A 44 -0.79 -16.37 -0.68
C ILE A 44 -1.34 -16.92 -2.00
N THR A 45 -2.64 -17.16 -2.04
CA THR A 45 -3.36 -17.47 -3.27
C THR A 45 -4.18 -16.27 -3.65
N ASP A 46 -3.90 -15.66 -4.80
CA ASP A 46 -4.76 -14.60 -5.33
C ASP A 46 -6.17 -15.15 -5.60
N ALA A 47 -7.19 -14.32 -5.39
CA ALA A 47 -8.56 -14.56 -5.81
C ALA A 47 -8.84 -14.09 -7.25
N GLY A 48 -7.91 -13.39 -7.91
CA GLY A 48 -8.08 -12.94 -9.30
C GLY A 48 -6.79 -12.87 -10.12
N ASP A 49 -6.75 -13.62 -11.23
CA ASP A 49 -5.87 -13.44 -12.39
C ASP A 49 -4.33 -13.39 -12.22
N ALA A 50 -3.77 -13.58 -11.02
CA ALA A 50 -2.33 -13.80 -10.89
C ALA A 50 -1.88 -15.00 -11.74
N PRO A 51 -0.81 -14.85 -12.56
CA PRO A 51 -0.31 -15.95 -13.37
C PRO A 51 0.05 -17.12 -12.47
N GLN A 52 -0.51 -18.30 -12.78
CA GLN A 52 -0.23 -19.55 -12.06
C GLN A 52 1.29 -19.77 -11.97
N GLY A 53 1.82 -19.86 -10.75
CA GLY A 53 3.25 -20.05 -10.49
C GLY A 53 4.05 -18.79 -10.16
N SER A 54 3.41 -17.63 -10.01
CA SER A 54 4.04 -16.46 -9.38
C SER A 54 4.09 -16.64 -7.87
N ASP A 55 5.28 -16.52 -7.28
CA ASP A 55 5.45 -16.44 -5.82
C ASP A 55 4.96 -15.06 -5.36
N ILE A 56 3.67 -14.95 -5.04
CA ILE A 56 3.08 -13.73 -4.48
C ILE A 56 3.64 -13.52 -3.07
N LEU A 57 4.29 -12.37 -2.86
CA LEU A 57 4.92 -12.03 -1.58
C LEU A 57 4.03 -11.17 -0.67
N GLY A 58 3.07 -10.46 -1.26
CA GLY A 58 2.11 -9.62 -0.57
C GLY A 58 0.79 -9.53 -1.34
N LEU A 59 -0.29 -9.25 -0.63
CA LEU A 59 -1.60 -8.99 -1.20
C LEU A 59 -2.35 -7.99 -0.32
N THR A 60 -2.89 -6.95 -0.95
CA THR A 60 -3.80 -6.01 -0.31
C THR A 60 -5.23 -6.25 -0.80
N ASP A 61 -6.16 -6.51 0.13
CA ASP A 61 -7.60 -6.60 -0.11
C ASP A 61 -8.32 -5.36 0.46
N PRO A 62 -8.65 -4.36 -0.38
CA PRO A 62 -9.37 -3.16 0.05
C PRO A 62 -10.78 -3.41 0.58
N ALA A 63 -11.47 -4.43 0.08
CA ALA A 63 -12.86 -4.73 0.47
C ALA A 63 -12.92 -5.27 1.89
N ARG A 64 -11.91 -6.06 2.28
CA ARG A 64 -11.78 -6.62 3.64
C ARG A 64 -10.89 -5.77 4.55
N ARG A 65 -10.16 -4.80 3.99
CA ARG A 65 -9.14 -3.99 4.67
C ARG A 65 -8.05 -4.87 5.30
N VAL A 66 -7.58 -5.84 4.54
CA VAL A 66 -6.55 -6.80 4.97
C VAL A 66 -5.33 -6.65 4.07
N ILE A 67 -4.16 -6.60 4.68
CA ILE A 67 -2.87 -6.81 4.01
C ILE A 67 -2.37 -8.19 4.45
N THR A 68 -2.15 -9.09 3.50
CA THR A 68 -1.60 -10.41 3.73
C THR A 68 -0.17 -10.46 3.20
N LEU A 69 0.79 -10.83 4.03
CA LEU A 69 2.21 -10.95 3.65
C LEU A 69 2.65 -12.40 3.70
N LYS A 70 3.50 -12.81 2.76
CA LYS A 70 4.02 -14.17 2.74
C LYS A 70 4.98 -14.34 3.91
N GLU A 71 4.81 -15.41 4.68
CA GLU A 71 5.76 -15.78 5.71
C GLU A 71 7.09 -16.16 5.07
N THR A 72 8.05 -15.26 5.18
CA THR A 72 9.42 -15.47 4.76
C THR A 72 10.33 -15.24 5.97
N PRO A 73 11.53 -15.86 6.03
CA PRO A 73 12.51 -15.59 7.09
C PRO A 73 12.91 -14.11 7.18
N TRP A 74 12.62 -13.35 6.13
CA TRP A 74 12.69 -11.91 6.05
C TRP A 74 11.39 -11.46 5.39
N ALA A 75 10.35 -11.16 6.17
CA ALA A 75 9.24 -10.39 5.64
C ALA A 75 9.85 -9.07 5.16
N GLU A 76 10.02 -8.91 3.85
CA GLU A 76 10.82 -7.81 3.32
C GLU A 76 10.07 -6.51 3.64
N THR A 77 10.71 -5.63 4.42
CA THR A 77 10.16 -4.32 4.77
C THR A 77 9.68 -3.59 3.51
N HIS A 78 10.34 -3.81 2.37
CA HIS A 78 9.90 -3.38 1.05
C HIS A 78 8.50 -3.88 0.71
N THR A 79 8.26 -5.20 0.64
CA THR A 79 6.94 -5.79 0.34
C THR A 79 5.87 -5.27 1.29
N ALA A 80 6.16 -5.22 2.60
CA ALA A 80 5.21 -4.66 3.57
C ALA A 80 4.86 -3.20 3.27
N THR A 81 5.87 -2.39 2.92
CA THR A 81 5.69 -0.97 2.58
C THR A 81 4.95 -0.81 1.24
N HIS A 82 5.22 -1.68 0.26
CA HIS A 82 4.51 -1.75 -1.02
C HIS A 82 3.01 -1.99 -0.81
N GLU A 83 2.64 -3.01 -0.05
CA GLU A 83 1.24 -3.31 0.28
C GLU A 83 0.57 -2.18 1.08
N ILE A 84 1.31 -1.51 1.97
CA ILE A 84 0.81 -0.30 2.64
C ILE A 84 0.52 0.81 1.62
N GLY A 85 1.32 0.94 0.56
CA GLY A 85 1.05 1.85 -0.56
C GLY A 85 -0.31 1.59 -1.21
N HIS A 86 -0.65 0.33 -1.49
CA HIS A 86 -1.97 -0.05 -1.98
C HIS A 86 -3.08 0.31 -0.99
N ALA A 87 -2.88 0.01 0.30
CA ALA A 87 -3.85 0.32 1.33
C ALA A 87 -4.11 1.83 1.46
N LEU A 88 -3.07 2.66 1.39
CA LEU A 88 -3.21 4.13 1.40
C LEU A 88 -3.98 4.63 0.17
N ALA A 89 -3.69 4.13 -1.02
CA ALA A 89 -4.42 4.51 -2.23
C ALA A 89 -5.89 4.07 -2.22
N ALA A 90 -6.20 3.01 -1.47
CA ALA A 90 -7.57 2.54 -1.23
C ALA A 90 -8.29 3.33 -0.12
N MET A 91 -7.56 3.78 0.91
CA MET A 91 -8.10 4.64 1.98
C MET A 91 -8.55 5.99 1.46
N TYR A 92 -7.81 6.53 0.49
CA TYR A 92 -8.02 7.87 -0.03
C TYR A 92 -8.40 7.85 -1.53
N PRO A 93 -9.56 7.29 -1.91
CA PRO A 93 -9.94 7.20 -3.32
C PRO A 93 -10.16 8.60 -3.91
N SER A 94 -9.31 8.97 -4.87
CA SER A 94 -9.43 10.20 -5.66
C SER A 94 -9.16 9.92 -7.13
N ASP A 95 -10.19 10.06 -7.96
CA ASP A 95 -10.05 9.86 -9.40
C ASP A 95 -9.12 10.91 -10.03
N SER A 96 -9.17 12.16 -9.56
CA SER A 96 -8.28 13.24 -9.98
C SER A 96 -6.82 12.93 -9.69
N ALA A 97 -6.51 12.49 -8.47
CA ALA A 97 -5.14 12.16 -8.06
C ALA A 97 -4.62 10.93 -8.80
N ARG A 98 -5.46 9.89 -8.98
CA ARG A 98 -5.14 8.68 -9.75
C ARG A 98 -4.87 9.02 -11.22
N LEU A 99 -5.69 9.86 -11.85
CA LEU A 99 -5.49 10.32 -13.24
C LEU A 99 -4.22 11.17 -13.37
N TRP A 100 -3.97 12.06 -12.42
CA TRP A 100 -2.75 12.85 -12.38
C TRP A 100 -1.51 11.93 -12.29
N PHE A 101 -1.49 11.00 -11.33
CA PHE A 101 -0.36 10.12 -11.09
C PHE A 101 -0.10 9.18 -12.26
N THR A 102 -1.15 8.54 -12.80
CA THR A 102 -1.05 7.68 -13.99
C THR A 102 -0.45 8.42 -15.18
N SER A 103 -0.79 9.69 -15.40
CA SER A 103 -0.18 10.50 -16.46
C SER A 103 1.32 10.74 -16.24
N ARG A 104 1.77 10.86 -14.98
CA ARG A 104 3.17 11.11 -14.62
C ARG A 104 4.06 9.89 -14.86
N VAL A 105 3.60 8.72 -14.47
CA VAL A 105 4.30 7.45 -14.72
C VAL A 105 4.08 6.92 -16.14
N GLY A 106 3.17 7.55 -16.90
CA GLY A 106 2.80 7.13 -18.25
C GLY A 106 2.04 5.81 -18.31
N ALA A 107 1.37 5.42 -17.23
CA ALA A 107 0.51 4.25 -17.18
C ALA A 107 -0.77 4.49 -17.99
N SER A 108 -1.30 3.44 -18.62
CA SER A 108 -2.52 3.56 -19.45
C SER A 108 -3.83 3.53 -18.64
N ALA A 109 -3.75 3.10 -17.38
CA ALA A 109 -4.85 2.95 -16.44
C ALA A 109 -4.33 2.95 -15.00
N TRP A 110 -5.22 3.26 -14.04
CA TRP A 110 -4.92 3.08 -12.62
C TRP A 110 -4.86 1.59 -12.26
N GLU A 111 -5.98 0.89 -12.44
CA GLU A 111 -6.04 -0.57 -12.27
C GLU A 111 -5.44 -1.30 -13.49
N PRO A 112 -4.83 -2.47 -13.29
CA PRO A 112 -4.39 -3.31 -14.39
C PRO A 112 -5.59 -3.83 -15.19
N ARG A 113 -5.42 -3.99 -16.50
CA ARG A 113 -6.46 -4.53 -17.39
C ARG A 113 -6.23 -6.00 -17.76
N SER A 114 -5.07 -6.53 -17.41
CA SER A 114 -4.61 -7.88 -17.68
C SER A 114 -3.39 -8.22 -16.81
N ALA A 115 -2.98 -9.48 -16.77
CA ALA A 115 -1.72 -9.87 -16.14
C ALA A 115 -0.47 -9.25 -16.81
N MET A 116 -0.56 -8.89 -18.10
CA MET A 116 0.59 -8.37 -18.86
C MET A 116 0.89 -6.89 -18.57
N ASP A 117 -0.10 -6.12 -18.17
CA ASP A 117 0.05 -4.70 -17.80
C ASP A 117 0.03 -4.48 -16.29
N TYR A 118 0.01 -5.55 -15.48
CA TYR A 118 0.03 -5.49 -14.01
C TYR A 118 1.08 -4.52 -13.48
N ALA A 119 2.37 -4.84 -13.70
CA ALA A 119 3.50 -4.02 -13.26
C ALA A 119 3.56 -2.61 -13.89
N GLN A 120 2.76 -2.36 -14.95
CA GLN A 120 2.70 -1.07 -15.64
C GLN A 120 1.45 -0.26 -15.30
N SER A 121 0.59 -0.77 -14.41
CA SER A 121 -0.58 -0.06 -13.93
C SER A 121 -0.18 1.09 -13.00
N GLY A 122 -1.06 2.08 -12.87
CA GLY A 122 -0.86 3.20 -11.95
C GLY A 122 -0.83 2.75 -10.49
N ALA A 123 -1.65 1.77 -10.12
CA ALA A 123 -1.74 1.23 -8.76
C ALA A 123 -0.42 0.55 -8.34
N GLU A 124 0.11 -0.35 -9.16
CA GLU A 124 1.41 -0.99 -8.90
C GLU A 124 2.56 0.02 -8.89
N SER A 125 2.55 0.95 -9.85
CA SER A 125 3.55 2.02 -9.92
C SER A 125 3.51 2.91 -8.67
N PHE A 126 2.34 3.16 -8.11
CA PHE A 126 2.16 3.93 -6.89
C PHE A 126 2.69 3.19 -5.66
N ALA A 127 2.30 1.92 -5.49
CA ALA A 127 2.76 1.08 -4.39
C ALA A 127 4.27 0.90 -4.39
N GLU A 128 4.86 0.64 -5.56
CA GLU A 128 6.30 0.51 -5.72
C GLU A 128 7.03 1.82 -5.43
N SER A 129 6.52 2.95 -5.97
CA SER A 129 7.09 4.27 -5.67
C SER A 129 7.04 4.56 -4.18
N TYR A 130 5.94 4.20 -3.51
CA TYR A 130 5.77 4.37 -2.07
C TYR A 130 6.80 3.58 -1.27
N ALA A 131 7.05 2.31 -1.62
CA ALA A 131 8.08 1.50 -0.98
C ALA A 131 9.47 2.12 -1.14
N VAL A 132 9.87 2.43 -2.38
CA VAL A 132 11.20 2.97 -2.71
C VAL A 132 11.45 4.30 -2.01
N CYS A 133 10.50 5.24 -2.10
CA CYS A 133 10.64 6.57 -1.52
C CYS A 133 10.58 6.57 0.00
N SER A 134 9.83 5.66 0.61
CA SER A 134 9.74 5.53 2.06
C SER A 134 11.01 4.94 2.67
N LEU A 135 11.64 4.00 1.97
CA LEU A 135 12.81 3.28 2.46
C LEU A 135 14.13 3.94 2.06
N GLY A 136 14.09 4.95 1.19
CA GLY A 136 15.29 5.59 0.65
C GLY A 136 16.11 4.64 -0.21
N GLU A 137 15.47 3.61 -0.76
CA GLU A 137 16.11 2.65 -1.64
C GLU A 137 16.42 3.32 -2.99
N ARG A 138 17.54 2.94 -3.60
CA ARG A 138 17.77 3.33 -4.99
C ARG A 138 16.76 2.60 -5.85
N THR A 139 16.24 3.27 -6.89
CA THR A 139 15.40 2.73 -7.96
C THR A 139 16.14 1.66 -8.76
N GLU A 140 16.50 0.56 -8.12
CA GLU A 140 17.01 -0.67 -8.73
C GLU A 140 15.92 -1.76 -8.71
N SER A 141 14.65 -1.38 -8.53
CA SER A 141 13.55 -2.29 -8.81
C SER A 141 13.71 -2.78 -10.23
N SER A 142 13.55 -4.08 -10.43
CA SER A 142 13.49 -4.75 -11.73
C SER A 142 12.78 -3.82 -12.73
N GLY A 143 13.33 -3.61 -13.93
CA GLY A 143 12.83 -2.62 -14.91
C GLY A 143 11.41 -2.87 -15.48
N GLN A 144 10.56 -3.54 -14.71
CA GLN A 144 9.16 -3.87 -14.92
C GLN A 144 8.22 -2.76 -14.40
N TYR A 145 8.55 -2.12 -13.27
CA TYR A 145 7.71 -1.07 -12.67
C TYR A 145 8.07 0.34 -13.14
N ARG A 146 7.08 1.23 -13.21
CA ARG A 146 7.29 2.64 -13.54
C ARG A 146 7.31 3.48 -12.26
N ILE A 147 8.48 3.66 -11.69
CA ILE A 147 8.63 4.43 -10.45
C ILE A 147 8.57 5.93 -10.74
N ALA A 148 7.70 6.62 -10.00
CA ALA A 148 7.62 8.07 -9.97
C ALA A 148 8.78 8.67 -9.17
N SER A 149 9.05 9.96 -9.38
CA SER A 149 9.90 10.69 -8.43
C SER A 149 9.22 10.73 -7.05
N CYS A 150 10.00 10.84 -5.97
CA CYS A 150 9.40 10.94 -4.64
C CYS A 150 8.56 12.20 -4.46
N ASP A 151 8.93 13.31 -5.12
CA ASP A 151 8.11 14.52 -5.13
C ASP A 151 6.75 14.27 -5.80
N ASP A 152 6.72 13.55 -6.93
CA ASP A 152 5.47 13.22 -7.60
C ASP A 152 4.61 12.25 -6.76
N LEU A 153 5.22 11.25 -6.12
CA LEU A 153 4.53 10.35 -5.19
C LEU A 153 3.87 11.12 -4.06
N TRP A 154 4.64 11.94 -3.34
CA TRP A 154 4.13 12.67 -2.18
C TRP A 154 3.06 13.67 -2.57
N HIS A 155 3.21 14.32 -3.73
CA HIS A 155 2.16 15.15 -4.28
C HIS A 155 0.87 14.37 -4.56
N ALA A 156 0.95 13.19 -5.18
CA ALA A 156 -0.24 12.36 -5.41
C ALA A 156 -0.92 11.94 -4.11
N LEU A 157 -0.15 11.52 -3.10
CA LEU A 157 -0.70 11.12 -1.80
C LEU A 157 -1.40 12.30 -1.10
N ASP A 158 -0.83 13.50 -1.17
CA ASP A 158 -1.45 14.71 -0.63
C ASP A 158 -2.75 15.06 -1.37
N LEU A 159 -2.78 14.96 -2.70
CA LEU A 159 -4.01 15.14 -3.49
C LEU A 159 -5.10 14.12 -3.11
N MET A 160 -4.73 12.85 -2.93
CA MET A 160 -5.65 11.81 -2.49
C MET A 160 -6.28 12.13 -1.12
N ARG A 161 -5.46 12.59 -0.16
CA ARG A 161 -5.92 12.98 1.18
C ARG A 161 -6.78 14.24 1.16
N SER A 162 -6.47 15.21 0.30
CA SER A 162 -7.25 16.46 0.21
C SER A 162 -8.63 16.24 -0.39
N ASP A 163 -8.75 15.37 -1.40
CA ASP A 163 -10.01 15.09 -2.09
C ASP A 163 -10.99 14.27 -1.25
N THR A 164 -10.48 13.53 -0.26
CA THR A 164 -11.27 12.70 0.67
C THR A 164 -11.58 13.39 1.99
N SER A 165 -11.00 14.56 2.23
CA SER A 165 -11.43 15.43 3.32
C SER A 165 -12.83 15.95 3.00
N PRO A 166 -13.83 15.82 3.89
CA PRO A 166 -15.14 16.42 3.65
C PRO A 166 -14.92 17.90 3.43
N ALA A 167 -15.23 18.37 2.22
CA ALA A 167 -15.19 19.78 1.88
C ALA A 167 -15.87 20.53 3.03
N THR A 168 -15.10 21.34 3.76
CA THR A 168 -15.67 22.21 4.77
C THR A 168 -16.69 23.04 4.01
N ILE A 169 -17.99 22.76 4.24
CA ILE A 169 -19.08 23.52 3.66
C ILE A 169 -18.85 24.96 4.14
N ARG A 170 -18.23 25.77 3.30
CA ARG A 170 -18.26 27.22 3.45
C ARG A 170 -19.68 27.60 3.05
N THR A 171 -20.59 27.56 4.02
CA THR A 171 -21.84 28.29 3.91
C THR A 171 -21.51 29.77 3.67
N PRO A 172 -22.20 30.44 2.73
CA PRO A 172 -22.03 31.87 2.49
C PRO A 172 -22.32 32.71 3.74
#